data_AF-A0A6P1BSQ4-F1
#
_entry.id   AF-A0A6P1BSQ4-F1
#
_cell.length_a   1.000
_cell.length_b   1.000
_cell.length_c   1.000
_cell.angle_alpha   90.00
_cell.angle_beta   90.00
_cell.angle_gamma   90.00
#
_symmetry.space_group_name_H-M   'P 1'
#
loop_
_entity.id
_entity.type
_entity.pdbx_description
1 polymer ?
#
loop_
_entity_poly.entity_id
_entity_poly.type
_entity_poly.pdbx_seq_one_letter_code
_entity_poly.pdbx_strand_id
1 'polypeptide(L)'
;MSDPNHYIALCARKYAEITRQLVLAADAQQRDQLNALLNHIKESAIIETRLELERRLRQLPDDLRRWVERKEELARTITSAEGEALRVYYAVPGGGVLGTLSGTEMTLLADLYEGWSCSPKLDRLSIVRLQGFADAMRSTAGFLGPDHVPHDPPARSINRFLFEQAFLDSETGRD
;
A
#
# COMPACT_ATOMS: atom_id res chain seq x y z
N MET A 1 7.58 22.25 5.75
CA MET A 1 6.99 21.12 6.49
C MET A 1 7.55 19.83 5.91
N SER A 2 7.99 18.89 6.74
CA SER A 2 8.35 17.54 6.30
C SER A 2 7.14 16.86 5.65
N ASP A 3 7.35 16.09 4.58
CA ASP A 3 6.34 15.20 4.00
C ASP A 3 5.70 14.33 5.11
N PRO A 4 4.37 14.28 5.25
CA PRO A 4 3.68 13.43 6.24
C PRO A 4 4.05 11.95 6.14
N ASN A 5 4.44 11.47 4.95
CA ASN A 5 4.84 10.09 4.71
C ASN A 5 6.37 9.86 4.82
N HIS A 6 7.13 10.85 5.32
CA HIS A 6 8.60 10.84 5.29
C HIS A 6 9.22 9.55 5.86
N TYR A 7 8.78 9.09 7.03
CA TYR A 7 9.34 7.89 7.66
C TYR A 7 8.98 6.60 6.91
N ILE A 8 7.76 6.52 6.36
CA ILE A 8 7.34 5.40 5.52
C ILE A 8 8.18 5.36 4.22
N ALA A 9 8.41 6.52 3.61
CA ALA A 9 9.27 6.65 2.42
C ALA A 9 10.72 6.25 2.72
N LEU A 10 11.24 6.62 3.90
CA LEU A 10 12.58 6.22 4.34
C LEU A 10 12.69 4.70 4.48
N CYS A 11 11.70 4.05 5.10
CA CYS A 11 11.65 2.60 5.20
C CYS A 11 11.63 1.93 3.82
N ALA A 12 10.75 2.38 2.91
CA ALA A 12 10.65 1.83 1.57
C ALA A 12 11.97 1.96 0.79
N ARG A 13 12.61 3.13 0.81
CA ARG A 13 13.90 3.36 0.13
C ARG A 13 15.01 2.47 0.70
N LYS A 14 15.10 2.36 2.03
CA LYS A 14 16.07 1.47 2.68
C LYS A 14 15.80 0.01 2.32
N TYR A 15 14.54 -0.39 2.29
CA TYR A 15 14.14 -1.74 1.88
C TYR A 15 14.65 -2.04 0.48
N ALA A 16 14.36 -1.17 -0.50
CA ALA A 16 14.80 -1.35 -1.88
C ALA A 16 16.33 -1.41 -2.03
N GLU A 17 17.06 -0.56 -1.29
CA GLU A 17 18.53 -0.59 -1.25
C GLU A 17 19.06 -1.94 -0.75
N ILE A 18 18.52 -2.46 0.34
CA ILE A 18 18.99 -3.73 0.92
C ILE A 18 18.59 -4.91 0.04
N THR A 19 17.43 -4.87 -0.62
CA THR A 19 17.06 -5.87 -1.63
C THR A 19 18.09 -5.92 -2.76
N ARG A 20 18.59 -4.77 -3.23
CA ARG A 20 19.68 -4.72 -4.22
C ARG A 20 20.98 -5.33 -3.68
N GLN A 21 21.33 -5.05 -2.43
CA GLN A 21 22.52 -5.64 -1.80
C GLN A 21 22.39 -7.16 -1.64
N LEU A 22 21.18 -7.67 -1.35
CA LEU A 22 20.91 -9.09 -1.21
C LEU A 22 21.16 -9.87 -2.52
N VAL A 23 20.82 -9.27 -3.67
CA VAL A 23 21.13 -9.85 -4.99
C VAL A 23 22.65 -9.98 -5.22
N LEU A 24 23.43 -9.06 -4.66
CA LEU A 24 24.89 -9.01 -4.80
C LEU A 24 25.64 -9.76 -3.69
N ALA A 25 24.94 -10.39 -2.74
CA ALA A 25 25.56 -11.02 -1.58
C ALA A 25 26.46 -12.21 -1.99
N ALA A 26 27.69 -12.23 -1.46
CA ALA A 26 28.72 -13.18 -1.85
C ALA A 26 28.51 -14.57 -1.20
N ASP A 27 28.03 -14.61 0.03
CA ASP A 27 27.90 -15.83 0.82
C ASP A 27 26.56 -15.93 1.59
N ALA A 28 26.33 -17.06 2.24
CA ALA A 28 25.10 -17.33 2.98
C ALA A 28 24.97 -16.45 4.24
N GLN A 29 26.09 -16.19 4.93
CA GLN A 29 26.09 -15.38 6.15
C GLN A 29 25.66 -13.94 5.87
N GLN A 30 26.16 -13.36 4.78
CA GLN A 30 25.75 -12.03 4.33
C GLN A 30 24.27 -11.99 3.93
N ARG A 31 23.78 -13.03 3.25
CA ARG A 31 22.35 -13.14 2.92
C ARG A 31 21.48 -13.19 4.17
N ASP A 32 21.85 -13.97 5.17
CA ASP A 32 21.10 -14.08 6.43
C ASP A 32 21.04 -12.73 7.17
N GLN A 33 22.14 -11.99 7.21
CA GLN A 33 22.19 -10.65 7.81
C GLN A 33 21.29 -9.66 7.07
N LEU A 34 21.34 -9.65 5.74
CA LEU A 34 20.51 -8.77 4.92
C LEU A 34 19.02 -9.13 5.03
N ASN A 35 18.67 -10.42 5.07
CA ASN A 35 17.30 -10.88 5.31
C ASN A 35 16.77 -10.44 6.69
N ALA A 36 17.59 -10.56 7.74
CA ALA A 36 17.22 -10.06 9.06
C ALA A 36 16.95 -8.54 9.05
N LEU A 37 17.78 -7.79 8.32
CA LEU A 37 17.61 -6.34 8.18
C LEU A 37 16.36 -5.96 7.38
N LEU A 38 16.04 -6.70 6.30
CA LEU A 38 14.80 -6.51 5.54
C LEU A 38 13.57 -6.73 6.41
N ASN A 39 13.57 -7.76 7.25
CA ASN A 39 12.48 -8.03 8.19
C ASN A 39 12.31 -6.88 9.20
N HIS A 40 13.42 -6.41 9.79
CA HIS A 40 13.39 -5.28 10.72
C HIS A 40 12.84 -3.99 10.08
N ILE A 41 13.21 -3.70 8.83
CA ILE A 41 12.70 -2.53 8.10
C ILE A 41 11.22 -2.68 7.79
N LYS A 42 10.77 -3.88 7.43
CA LYS A 42 9.35 -4.16 7.19
C LYS A 42 8.52 -3.93 8.44
N GLU A 43 8.96 -4.42 9.59
CA GLU A 43 8.32 -4.17 10.89
C GLU A 43 8.26 -2.66 11.20
N SER A 44 9.36 -1.96 10.99
CA SER A 44 9.43 -0.50 11.17
C SER A 44 8.43 0.22 10.25
N ALA A 45 8.35 -0.17 8.98
CA ALA A 45 7.41 0.41 8.02
C ALA A 45 5.96 0.19 8.45
N ILE A 46 5.63 -1.01 8.97
CA ILE A 46 4.28 -1.32 9.50
C ILE A 46 3.94 -0.41 10.69
N ILE A 47 4.90 -0.19 11.61
CA ILE A 47 4.72 0.70 12.75
C ILE A 47 4.47 2.14 12.29
N GLU A 48 5.32 2.68 11.40
CA GLU A 48 5.18 4.05 10.87
C GLU A 48 3.85 4.24 10.12
N THR A 49 3.46 3.25 9.32
CA THR A 49 2.16 3.23 8.63
C THR A 49 1.01 3.33 9.64
N ARG A 50 1.05 2.52 10.71
CA ARG A 50 0.02 2.53 11.75
C ARG A 50 -0.06 3.88 12.46
N LEU A 51 1.09 4.45 12.85
CA LEU A 51 1.14 5.76 13.51
C LEU A 51 0.56 6.87 12.64
N GLU A 52 0.86 6.84 11.34
CA GLU A 52 0.33 7.83 10.39
C GLU A 52 -1.18 7.65 10.15
N LEU A 53 -1.66 6.40 10.04
CA LEU A 53 -3.09 6.11 9.98
C LEU A 53 -3.82 6.61 11.23
N GLU A 54 -3.29 6.33 12.43
CA GLU A 54 -3.85 6.83 13.69
C GLU A 54 -3.87 8.37 13.73
N ARG A 55 -2.80 9.02 13.24
CA ARG A 55 -2.74 10.48 13.15
C ARG A 55 -3.84 11.04 12.25
N ARG A 56 -4.02 10.48 11.04
CA ARG A 56 -5.07 10.91 10.10
C ARG A 56 -6.47 10.59 10.62
N LEU A 57 -6.65 9.44 11.27
CA LEU A 57 -7.93 9.02 11.86
C LEU A 57 -8.41 9.97 12.98
N ARG A 58 -7.49 10.51 13.78
CA ARG A 58 -7.79 11.55 14.79
C ARG A 58 -8.26 12.87 14.19
N GLN A 59 -7.95 13.13 12.92
CA GLN A 59 -8.38 14.34 12.21
C GLN A 59 -9.77 14.20 11.58
N LEU A 60 -10.29 12.98 11.49
CA LEU A 60 -11.63 12.74 10.98
C LEU A 60 -12.70 13.07 12.03
N PRO A 61 -13.87 13.60 11.59
CA PRO A 61 -15.09 13.63 12.40
C PRO A 61 -15.41 12.27 13.03
N ASP A 62 -16.02 12.28 14.21
CA ASP A 62 -16.24 11.07 15.00
C ASP A 62 -17.13 10.03 14.30
N ASP A 63 -18.12 10.46 13.52
CA ASP A 63 -18.96 9.56 12.73
C ASP A 63 -18.17 8.87 11.61
N LEU A 64 -17.30 9.60 10.90
CA LEU A 64 -16.39 9.01 9.92
C LEU A 64 -15.37 8.07 10.57
N ARG A 65 -14.87 8.41 11.76
CA ARG A 65 -13.98 7.53 12.52
C ARG A 65 -14.67 6.20 12.82
N ARG A 66 -15.91 6.24 13.33
CA ARG A 66 -16.71 5.04 13.60
C ARG A 66 -17.02 4.25 12.33
N TRP A 67 -17.29 4.91 11.21
CA TRP A 67 -17.43 4.23 9.92
C TRP A 67 -16.13 3.54 9.49
N VAL A 68 -14.97 4.21 9.60
CA VAL A 68 -13.67 3.61 9.25
C VAL A 68 -13.38 2.37 10.09
N GLU A 69 -13.50 2.49 11.43
CA GLU A 69 -13.13 1.46 12.40
C GLU A 69 -14.13 0.30 12.46
N ARG A 70 -15.43 0.58 12.41
CA ARG A 70 -16.51 -0.36 12.75
C ARG A 70 -17.51 -0.60 11.63
N LYS A 71 -17.39 0.14 10.52
CA LYS A 71 -18.36 0.11 9.41
C LYS A 71 -19.78 0.50 9.86
N GLU A 72 -19.87 1.34 10.89
CA GLU A 72 -21.15 1.94 11.31
C GLU A 72 -21.70 2.81 10.17
N GLU A 73 -22.98 2.62 9.85
CA GLU A 73 -23.66 3.38 8.79
C GLU A 73 -23.67 4.88 9.11
N LEU A 74 -23.42 5.70 8.09
CA LEU A 74 -23.51 7.14 8.23
C LEU A 74 -24.97 7.58 8.05
N ALA A 75 -25.52 8.28 9.04
CA ALA A 75 -26.86 8.85 8.97
C ALA A 75 -26.97 10.07 8.01
N ARG A 76 -25.89 10.44 7.32
CA ARG A 76 -25.80 11.62 6.45
C ARG A 76 -24.87 11.37 5.26
N THR A 77 -25.03 12.20 4.24
CA THR A 77 -24.05 12.31 3.16
C THR A 77 -22.80 13.06 3.60
N ILE A 78 -21.64 12.64 3.11
CA ILE A 78 -20.37 13.33 3.35
C ILE A 78 -20.18 14.54 2.43
N THR A 79 -19.49 15.55 2.94
CA THR A 79 -19.03 16.70 2.16
C THR A 79 -17.83 16.35 1.29
N SER A 80 -17.47 17.21 0.34
CA SER A 80 -16.27 17.01 -0.48
C SER A 80 -14.98 17.07 0.33
N ALA A 81 -14.90 17.94 1.34
CA ALA A 81 -13.74 18.04 2.23
C ALA A 81 -13.55 16.76 3.07
N GLU A 82 -14.64 16.17 3.55
CA GLU A 82 -14.62 14.90 4.27
C GLU A 82 -14.25 13.72 3.36
N GLY A 83 -14.72 13.73 2.12
CA GLY A 83 -14.30 12.77 1.10
C GLY A 83 -12.80 12.84 0.84
N GLU A 84 -12.25 14.05 0.71
CA GLU A 84 -10.81 14.23 0.54
C GLU A 84 -10.03 13.79 1.78
N ALA A 85 -10.50 14.10 2.99
CA ALA A 85 -9.86 13.64 4.22
C ALA A 85 -9.83 12.11 4.33
N LEU A 86 -10.90 11.43 3.91
CA LEU A 86 -10.96 9.97 3.82
C LEU A 86 -10.04 9.42 2.72
N ARG A 87 -9.99 10.06 1.55
CA ARG A 87 -9.06 9.69 0.46
C ARG A 87 -7.62 9.76 0.97
N VAL A 88 -7.24 10.86 1.59
CA VAL A 88 -5.92 11.06 2.20
C VAL A 88 -5.67 10.02 3.29
N TYR A 89 -6.65 9.67 4.13
CA TYR A 89 -6.50 8.57 5.09
C TYR A 89 -6.16 7.23 4.40
N TYR A 90 -6.86 6.88 3.33
CA TYR A 90 -6.61 5.65 2.58
C TYR A 90 -5.36 5.71 1.68
N ALA A 91 -4.85 6.91 1.39
CA ALA A 91 -3.62 7.16 0.65
C ALA A 91 -2.34 6.98 1.48
N VAL A 92 -2.43 6.53 2.73
CA VAL A 92 -1.24 6.18 3.52
C VAL A 92 -0.54 4.97 2.89
N PRO A 93 0.72 5.09 2.46
CA PRO A 93 1.48 3.98 1.86
C PRO A 93 1.62 2.83 2.86
N GLY A 94 1.23 1.62 2.47
CA GLY A 94 1.15 0.49 3.39
C GLY A 94 2.49 -0.21 3.59
N GLY A 95 3.13 -0.07 4.76
CA GLY A 95 4.38 -0.78 5.08
C GLY A 95 4.28 -2.32 4.94
N GLY A 96 3.09 -2.88 5.08
CA GLY A 96 2.83 -4.31 4.88
C GLY A 96 3.01 -4.80 3.43
N VAL A 97 3.02 -3.89 2.44
CA VAL A 97 3.21 -4.25 1.03
C VAL A 97 4.68 -4.38 0.63
N LEU A 98 5.60 -3.95 1.50
CA LEU A 98 7.04 -4.10 1.28
C LEU A 98 7.41 -5.58 1.16
N GLY A 99 8.12 -5.90 0.08
CA GLY A 99 8.51 -7.26 -0.27
C GLY A 99 7.39 -8.12 -0.85
N THR A 100 6.24 -7.56 -1.22
CA THR A 100 5.13 -8.34 -1.81
C THR A 100 4.94 -8.09 -3.31
N LEU A 101 5.16 -6.86 -3.75
CA LEU A 101 4.96 -6.41 -5.12
C LEU A 101 6.15 -5.55 -5.55
N SER A 102 6.52 -5.63 -6.82
CA SER A 102 7.42 -4.70 -7.48
C SER A 102 6.77 -3.33 -7.66
N GLY A 103 7.59 -2.31 -7.95
CA GLY A 103 7.08 -0.97 -8.25
C GLY A 103 6.10 -0.96 -9.43
N THR A 104 6.39 -1.76 -10.46
CA THR A 104 5.53 -1.94 -11.64
C THR A 104 4.20 -2.61 -11.28
N GLU A 105 4.22 -3.71 -10.52
CA GLU A 105 3.01 -4.41 -10.08
C GLU A 105 2.13 -3.50 -9.20
N MET A 106 2.74 -2.69 -8.32
CA MET A 106 2.01 -1.68 -7.54
C MET A 106 1.36 -0.61 -8.42
N THR A 107 2.04 -0.17 -9.48
CA THR A 107 1.48 0.82 -10.43
C THR A 107 0.28 0.24 -11.17
N LEU A 108 0.38 -1.00 -11.67
CA LEU A 108 -0.74 -1.70 -12.32
C LEU A 108 -1.92 -1.90 -11.38
N LEU A 109 -1.65 -2.26 -10.11
CA LEU A 109 -2.70 -2.39 -9.11
C LEU A 109 -3.36 -1.04 -8.78
N ALA A 110 -2.60 0.06 -8.83
CA ALA A 110 -3.16 1.41 -8.68
C ALA A 110 -4.14 1.75 -9.81
N ASP A 111 -3.78 1.42 -11.05
CA ASP A 111 -4.64 1.66 -12.22
C ASP A 111 -5.92 0.80 -12.14
N LEU A 112 -5.82 -0.43 -11.62
CA LEU A 112 -6.98 -1.28 -11.36
C LEU A 112 -7.92 -0.67 -10.31
N TYR A 113 -7.38 -0.14 -9.21
CA TYR A 113 -8.19 0.55 -8.20
C TYR A 113 -8.89 1.79 -8.77
N GLU A 114 -8.22 2.58 -9.62
CA GLU A 114 -8.84 3.70 -10.31
C GLU A 114 -9.95 3.24 -11.25
N GLY A 115 -9.70 2.21 -12.06
CA GLY A 115 -10.72 1.64 -12.96
C GLY A 115 -11.95 1.17 -12.19
N TRP A 116 -11.77 0.49 -11.06
CA TRP A 116 -12.88 0.08 -10.20
C TRP A 116 -13.62 1.27 -9.59
N SER A 117 -12.91 2.36 -9.25
CA SER A 117 -13.53 3.56 -8.69
C SER A 117 -14.50 4.25 -9.67
N CYS A 118 -14.41 3.98 -10.96
CA CYS A 118 -15.34 4.47 -11.98
C CYS A 118 -16.61 3.62 -12.14
N SER A 119 -16.75 2.53 -11.37
CA SER A 119 -17.92 1.65 -11.47
C SER A 119 -19.20 2.36 -11.00
N PRO A 120 -20.28 2.36 -11.82
CA PRO A 120 -21.52 3.06 -11.49
C PRO A 120 -22.29 2.44 -10.31
N LYS A 121 -21.87 1.26 -9.85
CA LYS A 121 -22.51 0.54 -8.73
C LYS A 121 -21.92 0.88 -7.37
N LEU A 122 -20.85 1.67 -7.32
CA LEU A 122 -20.17 2.00 -6.07
C LEU A 122 -20.77 3.25 -5.42
N ASP A 123 -20.93 3.18 -4.10
CA ASP A 123 -21.23 4.36 -3.30
C ASP A 123 -20.02 5.30 -3.21
N ARG A 124 -20.27 6.55 -2.79
CA ARG A 124 -19.24 7.60 -2.72
C ARG A 124 -18.07 7.25 -1.80
N LEU A 125 -18.30 6.55 -0.68
CA LEU A 125 -17.25 6.17 0.27
C LEU A 125 -16.36 5.08 -0.31
N SER A 126 -16.96 4.13 -1.02
CA SER A 126 -16.25 3.08 -1.75
C SER A 126 -15.34 3.66 -2.85
N ILE A 127 -15.84 4.65 -3.61
CA ILE A 127 -15.04 5.37 -4.62
C ILE A 127 -13.84 6.06 -3.97
N VAL A 128 -14.07 6.86 -2.92
CA VAL A 128 -13.03 7.59 -2.19
C VAL A 128 -11.96 6.65 -1.64
N ARG A 129 -12.38 5.50 -1.09
CA ARG A 129 -11.47 4.48 -0.57
C ARG A 129 -10.59 3.88 -1.66
N LEU A 130 -11.16 3.51 -2.80
CA LEU A 130 -10.39 2.95 -3.93
C LEU A 130 -9.39 3.95 -4.48
N GLN A 131 -9.78 5.22 -4.62
CA GLN A 131 -8.87 6.29 -5.04
C GLN A 131 -7.71 6.47 -4.05
N GLY A 132 -7.98 6.43 -2.74
CA GLY A 132 -6.93 6.45 -1.74
C GLY A 132 -5.98 5.25 -1.85
N PHE A 133 -6.50 4.04 -2.08
CA PHE A 133 -5.65 2.87 -2.32
C PHE A 133 -4.78 3.00 -3.58
N ALA A 134 -5.30 3.57 -4.66
CA ALA A 134 -4.50 3.88 -5.85
C ALA A 134 -3.34 4.84 -5.50
N ASP A 135 -3.63 5.93 -4.78
CA ASP A 135 -2.61 6.89 -4.36
C ASP A 135 -1.53 6.25 -3.46
N ALA A 136 -1.94 5.38 -2.53
CA ALA A 136 -1.04 4.65 -1.64
C ALA A 136 -0.10 3.72 -2.43
N MET A 137 -0.63 3.00 -3.43
CA MET A 137 0.16 2.10 -4.28
C MET A 137 1.18 2.89 -5.12
N ARG A 138 0.77 3.99 -5.76
CA ARG A 138 1.69 4.84 -6.53
C ARG A 138 2.76 5.49 -5.67
N SER A 139 2.39 5.95 -4.48
CA SER A 139 3.36 6.53 -3.53
C SER A 139 4.39 5.49 -3.12
N THR A 140 3.94 4.27 -2.78
CA THR A 140 4.85 3.17 -2.41
C THR A 140 5.78 2.80 -3.57
N ALA A 141 5.24 2.65 -4.78
CA ALA A 141 6.02 2.40 -6.00
C ALA A 141 7.07 3.50 -6.23
N GLY A 142 6.68 4.76 -6.10
CA GLY A 142 7.58 5.90 -6.24
C GLY A 142 8.69 5.94 -5.18
N PHE A 143 8.42 5.45 -3.96
CA PHE A 143 9.44 5.35 -2.91
C PHE A 143 10.42 4.21 -3.11
N LEU A 144 9.94 3.07 -3.64
CA LEU A 144 10.77 1.90 -3.94
C LEU A 144 11.62 2.12 -5.19
N GLY A 145 11.12 2.88 -6.15
CA GLY A 145 11.73 3.10 -7.46
C GLY A 145 11.29 2.06 -8.50
N PRO A 146 11.48 2.38 -9.79
CA PRO A 146 10.98 1.56 -10.91
C PRO A 146 11.65 0.19 -11.00
N ASP A 147 12.91 0.08 -10.57
CA ASP A 147 13.72 -1.15 -10.69
C ASP A 147 13.58 -2.06 -9.47
N HIS A 148 12.73 -1.72 -8.49
CA HIS A 148 12.54 -2.57 -7.32
C HIS A 148 11.77 -3.84 -7.68
N VAL A 149 12.43 -4.98 -7.48
CA VAL A 149 11.84 -6.31 -7.56
C VAL A 149 11.92 -6.97 -6.18
N PRO A 150 10.80 -7.48 -5.62
CA PRO A 150 10.81 -8.19 -4.35
C PRO A 150 11.66 -9.45 -4.44
N HIS A 151 12.48 -9.68 -3.41
CA HIS A 151 13.17 -10.95 -3.24
C HIS A 151 12.26 -11.91 -2.44
N ASP A 152 11.85 -13.00 -3.08
CA ASP A 152 10.99 -14.06 -2.49
C ASP A 152 9.65 -13.52 -1.93
N PRO A 153 8.74 -13.04 -2.79
CA PRO A 153 7.48 -12.47 -2.34
C PRO A 153 6.62 -13.55 -1.63
N PRO A 154 6.01 -13.23 -0.48
CA PRO A 154 5.21 -14.21 0.25
C PRO A 154 3.98 -14.59 -0.56
N ALA A 155 3.79 -15.90 -0.78
CA ALA A 155 2.69 -16.48 -1.55
C ALA A 155 1.26 -16.17 -1.04
N ARG A 156 1.11 -15.49 0.11
CA ARG A 156 -0.18 -15.24 0.80
C ARG A 156 -0.48 -13.77 1.06
N SER A 157 0.04 -12.84 0.26
CA SER A 157 -0.36 -11.43 0.33
C SER A 157 -1.68 -11.20 -0.43
N ILE A 158 -2.65 -10.50 0.18
CA ILE A 158 -3.91 -10.14 -0.50
C ILE A 158 -3.65 -9.29 -1.75
N ASN A 159 -2.66 -8.40 -1.72
CA ASN A 159 -2.32 -7.56 -2.87
C ASN A 159 -1.68 -8.38 -3.99
N ARG A 160 -0.91 -9.42 -3.62
CA ARG A 160 -0.37 -10.39 -4.57
C ARG A 160 -1.47 -11.22 -5.22
N PHE A 161 -2.40 -11.74 -4.42
CA PHE A 161 -3.58 -12.45 -4.92
C PHE A 161 -4.41 -11.59 -5.87
N LEU A 162 -4.71 -10.34 -5.50
CA LEU A 162 -5.47 -9.42 -6.36
C LEU A 162 -4.73 -9.15 -7.68
N PHE A 163 -3.41 -8.96 -7.63
CA PHE A 163 -2.60 -8.78 -8.82
C PHE A 163 -2.64 -10.04 -9.72
N GLU A 164 -2.42 -11.23 -9.15
CA GLU A 164 -2.44 -12.50 -9.87
C GLU A 164 -3.80 -12.75 -10.55
N GLN A 165 -4.91 -12.56 -9.84
CA GLN A 165 -6.25 -12.71 -10.40
C GLN A 165 -6.54 -11.72 -11.54
N ALA A 166 -6.07 -10.48 -11.41
CA ALA A 166 -6.37 -9.45 -12.39
C ALA A 166 -5.50 -9.54 -13.65
N PHE A 167 -4.25 -9.97 -13.52
CA PHE A 167 -3.25 -9.84 -14.59
C PHE A 167 -2.61 -11.16 -15.03
N LEU A 168 -2.63 -12.22 -14.22
CA LEU A 168 -1.97 -13.50 -14.54
C LEU A 168 -2.97 -14.62 -14.87
N ASP A 169 -4.14 -14.66 -14.24
CA ASP A 169 -5.19 -15.65 -14.53
C ASP A 169 -5.87 -15.44 -15.90
N SER A 170 -5.63 -14.30 -16.56
CA SER A 170 -6.15 -14.03 -17.91
C SER A 170 -5.39 -14.75 -19.04
N GLU A 171 -4.20 -15.30 -18.76
CA GLU A 171 -3.41 -16.06 -19.75
C GLU A 171 -3.70 -17.57 -19.75
N THR A 172 -4.25 -18.12 -18.66
CA THR A 172 -4.74 -19.50 -18.63
C THR A 172 -6.21 -19.55 -19.02
N GLY A 173 -6.47 -19.36 -20.31
CA GLY A 173 -7.76 -19.68 -20.91
C GLY A 173 -8.20 -21.08 -20.49
N ARG A 174 -9.32 -21.16 -19.77
CA ARG A 174 -10.15 -22.36 -19.76
C ARG A 174 -10.82 -22.42 -21.13
N ASP A 175 -10.18 -23.14 -22.06
CA ASP A 175 -10.87 -23.81 -23.16
C ASP A 175 -11.84 -24.88 -22.62
#